data_AF-A0A3A6Q1Q7-F1
#
_entry.id   AF-A0A3A6Q1Q7-F1
#
_cell.length_a   1.000
_cell.length_b   1.000
_cell.length_c   1.000
_cell.angle_alpha   90.00
_cell.angle_beta   90.00
_cell.angle_gamma   90.00
#
_symmetry.space_group_name_H-M   'P 1'
#
loop_
_entity.id
_entity.type
_entity.pdbx_description
1 polymer ?
#
loop_
_entity_poly.entity_id
_entity_poly.type
_entity_poly.pdbx_seq_one_letter_code
_entity_poly.pdbx_strand_id
1 'polypeptide(L)'
;MTADTSVDYDDPPTEMAEVNVDELTDDLLDAINRPHQSTVDERGSDGLMSPLSLPGFGEECHDDSLIYYCTHCGSTVEMSHTCYKSECPDCAPMWDIDKAENHVARIETIAKIMSARLDGASVKKHHLVISPPEDWVLEASDPLDKTFDVVGEIMDLLNMEGLRYYHGWRGRNGDDLDAWKNRLFAGRGFENDVRHELIPSAHFHVIGCSPFVPGGEVTKQIEEETGWLIKRVTEGGDESASNKSLPTMEDVAEAVTYCLSHTAIKMVEDGNNNAQYRPHGQLWHNHDRVTVYDHTRREAEYAVRKAAPTTLGVNRNNLRCGTPLPSDEQPDESIDPGKSFDDHADSGDIDSTGGTDADTDHDHDHDHGDESACNAPIKPIWEADNQLSDDQWVEAAVYADQLRRAYEEWESQGDYDNPPPSPIVDAFG
;
A
#
# COMPACT_ATOMS: atom_id res chain seq x y z
N MET A 1 -25.04 4.08 22.38
CA MET A 1 -26.19 3.39 21.75
C MET A 1 -25.75 3.12 20.33
N THR A 2 -25.15 1.96 20.07
CA THR A 2 -24.77 1.55 18.72
C THR A 2 -26.06 1.17 18.02
N ALA A 3 -26.52 2.00 17.08
CA ALA A 3 -27.56 1.60 16.16
C ALA A 3 -27.03 0.34 15.45
N ASP A 4 -27.80 -0.74 15.53
CA ASP A 4 -27.55 -1.97 14.78
C ASP A 4 -27.91 -1.65 13.32
N THR A 5 -27.03 -0.92 12.64
CA THR A 5 -27.08 -0.71 11.19
C THR A 5 -26.42 -1.92 10.56
N SER A 6 -27.04 -3.09 10.72
CA SER A 6 -26.75 -4.19 9.80
C SER A 6 -27.25 -3.74 8.44
N VAL A 7 -26.37 -3.16 7.63
CA VAL A 7 -26.61 -3.01 6.20
C VAL A 7 -26.97 -4.40 5.72
N ASP A 8 -28.21 -4.57 5.25
CA ASP A 8 -28.69 -5.85 4.76
C ASP A 8 -27.95 -6.11 3.44
N TYR A 9 -26.87 -6.89 3.53
CA TYR A 9 -25.99 -7.25 2.40
C TYR A 9 -26.68 -8.12 1.34
N ASP A 10 -28.00 -8.26 1.39
CA ASP A 10 -28.68 -9.38 0.72
C ASP A 10 -28.79 -9.21 -0.80
N ASP A 11 -28.55 -8.02 -1.36
CA ASP A 11 -28.43 -7.85 -2.83
C ASP A 11 -27.79 -6.48 -3.21
N PRO A 12 -26.48 -6.27 -3.02
CA PRO A 12 -25.84 -5.01 -3.37
C PRO A 12 -25.77 -4.83 -4.89
N PRO A 13 -25.89 -3.59 -5.40
CA PRO A 13 -25.77 -3.34 -6.83
C PRO A 13 -24.41 -3.77 -7.34
N THR A 14 -24.41 -4.47 -8.47
CA THR A 14 -23.22 -4.97 -9.19
C THR A 14 -22.92 -4.14 -10.43
N GLU A 15 -23.88 -3.33 -10.87
CA GLU A 15 -23.74 -2.38 -11.97
C GLU A 15 -24.60 -1.11 -11.79
N MET A 16 -24.31 -0.08 -12.59
CA MET A 16 -24.99 1.22 -12.49
C MET A 16 -26.51 1.13 -12.72
N ALA A 17 -26.97 0.18 -13.55
CA ALA A 17 -28.40 0.02 -13.86
C ALA A 17 -29.24 -0.43 -12.65
N GLU A 18 -28.59 -0.99 -11.63
CA GLU A 18 -29.21 -1.46 -10.39
C GLU A 18 -29.22 -0.38 -9.30
N VAL A 19 -28.47 0.72 -9.50
CA VAL A 19 -28.37 1.81 -8.53
C VAL A 19 -29.57 2.75 -8.67
N ASN A 20 -30.32 2.92 -7.59
CA ASN A 20 -31.26 4.03 -7.45
C ASN A 20 -30.47 5.31 -7.15
N VAL A 21 -30.19 6.09 -8.20
CA VAL A 21 -29.32 7.28 -8.14
C VAL A 21 -29.80 8.29 -7.11
N ASP A 22 -31.10 8.60 -7.10
CA ASP A 22 -31.68 9.59 -6.19
C ASP A 22 -31.54 9.14 -4.73
N GLU A 23 -31.94 7.89 -4.42
CA GLU A 23 -31.87 7.32 -3.07
C GLU A 23 -30.43 7.25 -2.53
N LEU A 24 -29.49 6.73 -3.35
CA LEU A 24 -28.09 6.67 -2.92
C LEU A 24 -27.49 8.06 -2.71
N THR A 25 -27.90 9.03 -3.53
CA THR A 25 -27.41 10.40 -3.41
C THR A 25 -27.94 11.04 -2.12
N ASP A 26 -29.24 10.91 -1.84
CA ASP A 26 -29.86 11.37 -0.59
C ASP A 26 -29.18 10.75 0.65
N ASP A 27 -28.91 9.43 0.63
CA ASP A 27 -28.24 8.75 1.73
C ASP A 27 -26.79 9.24 1.95
N LEU A 28 -26.05 9.47 0.86
CA LEU A 28 -24.69 10.02 0.93
C LEU A 28 -24.69 11.47 1.45
N LEU A 29 -25.63 12.30 1.02
CA LEU A 29 -25.82 13.66 1.53
C LEU A 29 -26.16 13.64 3.02
N ASP A 30 -27.03 12.73 3.46
CA ASP A 30 -27.39 12.56 4.86
C ASP A 30 -26.20 12.12 5.72
N ALA A 31 -25.34 11.24 5.22
CA ALA A 31 -24.10 10.85 5.91
C ALA A 31 -23.12 12.04 6.05
N ILE A 32 -22.90 12.79 4.97
CA ILE A 32 -22.00 13.95 4.94
C ILE A 32 -22.51 15.09 5.84
N ASN A 33 -23.81 15.34 5.87
CA ASN A 33 -24.39 16.45 6.63
C ASN A 33 -24.72 16.11 8.09
N ARG A 34 -24.59 14.84 8.49
CA ARG A 34 -24.83 14.38 9.87
C ARG A 34 -23.96 15.03 10.94
N PRO A 35 -22.63 15.16 10.79
CA PRO A 35 -21.81 15.83 11.79
C PRO A 35 -22.12 17.33 11.84
N HIS A 36 -22.09 17.90 13.04
CA HIS A 36 -22.23 19.33 13.22
C HIS A 36 -21.00 20.07 12.65
N GLN A 37 -21.23 20.87 11.62
CA GLN A 37 -20.22 21.71 10.98
C GLN A 37 -20.20 23.11 11.62
N SER A 38 -19.03 23.74 11.61
CA SER A 38 -18.76 25.10 12.09
C SER A 38 -18.10 25.90 10.96
N THR A 39 -17.82 27.19 11.19
CA THR A 39 -16.93 27.95 10.31
C THR A 39 -15.53 28.11 10.91
N VAL A 40 -14.53 28.39 10.06
CA VAL A 40 -13.17 28.76 10.48
C VAL A 40 -13.20 30.02 11.36
N ASP A 41 -14.12 30.95 11.11
CA ASP A 41 -14.27 32.17 11.91
C ASP A 41 -14.75 31.90 13.34
N GLU A 42 -15.54 30.84 13.55
CA GLU A 42 -16.12 30.47 14.85
C GLU A 42 -15.20 29.60 15.71
N ARG A 43 -14.54 28.59 15.12
CA ARG A 43 -13.66 27.65 15.85
C ARG A 43 -12.16 27.88 15.64
N GLY A 44 -11.77 28.72 14.68
CA GLY A 44 -10.37 28.81 14.27
C GLY A 44 -9.85 27.49 13.71
N SER A 45 -8.56 27.22 13.92
CA SER A 45 -7.91 25.99 13.45
C SER A 45 -8.31 24.73 14.21
N ASP A 46 -8.95 24.84 15.37
CA ASP A 46 -9.24 23.71 16.26
C ASP A 46 -10.32 22.77 15.70
N GLY A 47 -11.14 23.27 14.76
CA GLY A 47 -12.12 22.45 14.04
C GLY A 47 -11.60 21.86 12.73
N LEU A 48 -10.40 22.22 12.28
CA LEU A 48 -9.76 21.67 11.08
C LEU A 48 -9.02 20.37 11.41
N MET A 49 -8.89 19.51 10.40
CA MET A 49 -8.01 18.34 10.50
C MET A 49 -6.55 18.77 10.42
N SER A 50 -5.75 18.35 11.40
CA SER A 50 -4.31 18.57 11.39
C SER A 50 -3.67 17.77 10.26
N PRO A 51 -2.75 18.35 9.46
CA PRO A 51 -2.09 17.61 8.39
C PRO A 51 -1.10 16.55 8.90
N LEU A 52 -0.72 16.62 10.19
CA LEU A 52 0.21 15.71 10.88
C LEU A 52 1.59 15.61 10.19
N SER A 53 2.45 14.72 10.70
CA SER A 53 3.77 14.46 10.13
C SER A 53 3.69 13.54 8.92
N LEU A 54 4.70 13.57 8.05
CA LEU A 54 4.86 12.60 6.96
C LEU A 54 5.87 11.51 7.36
N PRO A 55 5.78 10.30 6.77
CA PRO A 55 6.78 9.26 6.94
C PRO A 55 8.18 9.71 6.50
N GLY A 56 9.22 9.17 7.14
CA GLY A 56 10.62 9.38 6.77
C GLY A 56 11.23 10.74 7.12
N PHE A 57 10.64 11.52 8.02
CA PHE A 57 11.19 12.81 8.47
C PHE A 57 11.49 12.90 9.98
N GLY A 58 11.58 11.76 10.65
CA GLY A 58 12.01 11.60 12.04
C GLY A 58 13.52 11.42 12.18
N GLU A 59 13.94 10.77 13.27
CA GLU A 59 15.35 10.49 13.56
C GLU A 59 15.82 9.18 12.91
N GLU A 60 17.07 9.17 12.45
CA GLU A 60 17.72 8.00 11.86
C GLU A 60 17.91 6.86 12.88
N CYS A 61 17.72 5.62 12.41
CA CYS A 61 18.02 4.38 13.12
C CYS A 61 19.55 4.13 13.11
N HIS A 62 20.13 3.57 14.18
CA HIS A 62 21.58 3.33 14.29
C HIS A 62 22.15 2.40 13.20
N ASP A 63 23.43 2.58 12.88
CA ASP A 63 24.19 2.08 11.70
C ASP A 63 24.76 0.64 11.85
N ASP A 64 24.09 -0.23 12.60
CA ASP A 64 24.53 -1.63 12.69
C ASP A 64 24.08 -2.39 11.43
N SER A 65 24.88 -3.35 10.97
CA SER A 65 24.49 -4.24 9.88
C SER A 65 23.76 -5.47 10.42
N LEU A 66 22.79 -5.96 9.65
CA LEU A 66 22.02 -7.16 9.94
C LEU A 66 22.13 -8.13 8.75
N ILE A 67 22.14 -9.42 9.06
CA ILE A 67 22.02 -10.48 8.07
C ILE A 67 20.55 -10.61 7.63
N TYR A 68 20.35 -10.67 6.33
CA TYR A 68 19.11 -11.06 5.67
C TYR A 68 19.33 -12.37 4.92
N TYR A 69 18.25 -13.10 4.65
CA TYR A 69 18.27 -14.35 3.90
C TYR A 69 17.24 -14.34 2.77
N CYS A 70 17.56 -15.01 1.67
CA CYS A 70 16.64 -15.24 0.57
C CYS A 70 15.62 -16.33 0.92
N THR A 71 14.34 -16.00 0.82
CA THR A 71 13.21 -16.90 1.11
C THR A 71 13.07 -18.08 0.14
N HIS A 72 13.79 -18.06 -0.99
CA HIS A 72 13.78 -19.14 -1.97
C HIS A 72 15.04 -19.99 -1.91
N CYS A 73 16.22 -19.40 -2.10
CA CYS A 73 17.46 -20.15 -2.19
C CYS A 73 18.23 -20.25 -0.88
N GLY A 74 17.87 -19.48 0.16
CA GLY A 74 18.58 -19.47 1.45
C GLY A 74 19.91 -18.69 1.46
N SER A 75 20.28 -18.02 0.38
CA SER A 75 21.50 -17.19 0.36
C SER A 75 21.40 -16.08 1.40
N THR A 76 22.50 -15.74 2.07
CA THR A 76 22.52 -14.64 3.03
C THR A 76 23.20 -13.39 2.44
N VAL A 77 22.72 -12.22 2.85
CA VAL A 77 23.27 -10.91 2.50
C VAL A 77 23.31 -10.03 3.73
N GLU A 78 24.35 -9.21 3.86
CA GLU A 78 24.48 -8.24 4.94
C GLU A 78 23.96 -6.88 4.46
N MET A 79 23.08 -6.26 5.23
CA MET A 79 22.47 -4.96 4.91
C MET A 79 22.37 -4.11 6.16
N SER A 80 22.18 -2.80 6.00
CA SER A 80 21.91 -1.91 7.13
C SER A 80 20.68 -2.35 7.92
N HIS A 81 20.76 -2.24 9.24
CA HIS A 81 19.67 -2.55 10.15
C HIS A 81 18.45 -1.68 9.84
N THR A 82 17.29 -2.32 9.78
CA THR A 82 16.01 -1.66 9.59
C THR A 82 15.20 -1.69 10.88
N CYS A 83 14.89 -0.53 11.47
CA CYS A 83 14.08 -0.41 12.68
C CYS A 83 12.57 -0.48 12.42
N TYR A 84 12.14 -0.52 11.15
CA TYR A 84 10.75 -0.57 10.70
C TYR A 84 9.83 0.51 11.31
N LYS A 85 10.40 1.67 11.68
CA LYS A 85 9.62 2.83 12.12
C LYS A 85 9.26 3.72 10.93
N SER A 86 7.99 4.13 10.84
CA SER A 86 7.50 4.97 9.74
C SER A 86 8.13 6.36 9.70
N GLU A 87 8.65 6.87 10.82
CA GLU A 87 9.28 8.20 10.88
C GLU A 87 10.75 8.17 10.45
N CYS A 88 11.44 7.05 10.59
CA CYS A 88 12.86 7.00 10.31
C CYS A 88 13.11 7.09 8.79
N PRO A 89 13.94 8.04 8.31
CA PRO A 89 14.15 8.27 6.86
C PRO A 89 14.65 7.02 6.12
N ASP A 90 15.57 6.26 6.71
CA ASP A 90 16.16 5.07 6.08
C ASP A 90 15.26 3.84 6.19
N CYS A 91 14.49 3.78 7.28
CA CYS A 91 13.75 2.60 7.70
C CYS A 91 12.26 2.66 7.29
N ALA A 92 11.71 3.83 6.94
CA ALA A 92 10.30 4.03 6.58
C ALA A 92 9.84 3.29 5.30
N PRO A 93 10.64 3.16 4.23
CA PRO A 93 10.21 2.37 3.07
C PRO A 93 9.99 0.89 3.39
N MET A 94 10.79 0.33 4.30
CA MET A 94 10.63 -1.05 4.74
C MET A 94 9.44 -1.22 5.68
N TRP A 95 9.13 -0.21 6.50
CA TRP A 95 7.88 -0.15 7.25
C TRP A 95 6.66 -0.16 6.32
N ASP A 96 6.70 0.61 5.24
CA ASP A 96 5.64 0.65 4.23
C ASP A 96 5.44 -0.74 3.61
N ILE A 97 6.52 -1.35 3.11
CA ILE A 97 6.51 -2.70 2.53
C ILE A 97 5.88 -3.71 3.49
N ASP A 98 6.35 -3.77 4.74
CA ASP A 98 5.81 -4.70 5.76
C ASP A 98 4.30 -4.53 5.99
N LYS A 99 3.83 -3.28 6.07
CA LYS A 99 2.39 -2.99 6.25
C LYS A 99 1.59 -3.30 4.99
N ALA A 100 2.12 -2.96 3.82
CA ALA A 100 1.47 -3.18 2.54
C ALA A 100 1.21 -4.67 2.28
N GLU A 101 2.16 -5.55 2.60
CA GLU A 101 2.02 -7.01 2.41
C GLU A 101 0.76 -7.55 3.09
N ASN A 102 0.54 -7.15 4.34
CA ASN A 102 -0.62 -7.56 5.13
C ASN A 102 -1.94 -6.97 4.59
N HIS A 103 -1.91 -5.70 4.18
CA HIS A 103 -3.07 -5.02 3.62
C HIS A 103 -3.51 -5.66 2.30
N VAL A 104 -2.58 -5.86 1.37
CA VAL A 104 -2.82 -6.45 0.04
C VAL A 104 -3.38 -7.87 0.17
N ALA A 105 -2.75 -8.71 1.00
CA ALA A 105 -3.20 -10.08 1.19
C ALA A 105 -4.62 -10.16 1.80
N ARG A 106 -4.94 -9.24 2.72
CA ARG A 106 -6.27 -9.17 3.35
C ARG A 106 -7.33 -8.67 2.36
N ILE A 107 -7.04 -7.62 1.58
CA ILE A 107 -7.93 -7.11 0.53
C ILE A 107 -8.30 -8.23 -0.45
N GLU A 108 -7.30 -8.98 -0.95
CA GLU A 108 -7.55 -10.09 -1.88
C GLU A 108 -8.45 -11.17 -1.26
N THR A 109 -8.21 -11.52 0.00
CA THR A 109 -8.99 -12.52 0.72
C THR A 109 -10.44 -12.06 0.91
N ILE A 110 -10.64 -10.79 1.29
CA ILE A 110 -11.98 -10.21 1.48
C ILE A 110 -12.74 -10.19 0.15
N ALA A 111 -12.13 -9.77 -0.96
CA ALA A 111 -12.76 -9.79 -2.27
C ALA A 111 -13.29 -11.18 -2.64
N LYS A 112 -12.48 -12.23 -2.41
CA LYS A 112 -12.87 -13.63 -2.65
C LYS A 112 -14.05 -14.07 -1.77
N ILE A 113 -14.03 -13.71 -0.48
CA ILE A 113 -15.11 -14.06 0.46
C ILE A 113 -16.40 -13.31 0.12
N MET A 114 -16.33 -12.02 -0.19
CA MET A 114 -17.48 -11.23 -0.61
C MET A 114 -18.09 -11.82 -1.90
N SER A 115 -17.26 -12.15 -2.89
CA SER A 115 -17.73 -12.78 -4.13
C SER A 115 -18.45 -14.10 -3.86
N ALA A 116 -17.91 -14.94 -2.97
CA ALA A 116 -18.55 -16.20 -2.59
C ALA A 116 -19.88 -16.02 -1.84
N ARG A 117 -20.02 -14.94 -1.05
CA ARG A 117 -21.28 -14.61 -0.35
C ARG A 117 -22.36 -14.08 -1.29
N LEU A 118 -21.95 -13.44 -2.38
CA LEU A 118 -22.82 -12.86 -3.39
C LEU A 118 -23.03 -13.84 -4.57
N ASP A 119 -23.15 -15.13 -4.27
CA ASP A 119 -23.37 -16.21 -5.26
C ASP A 119 -22.40 -16.19 -6.47
N GLY A 120 -21.16 -15.76 -6.25
CA GLY A 120 -20.11 -15.67 -7.27
C GLY A 120 -20.11 -14.37 -8.07
N ALA A 121 -20.83 -13.32 -7.63
CA ALA A 121 -20.78 -12.00 -8.23
C ALA A 121 -19.33 -11.46 -8.27
N SER A 122 -19.02 -10.66 -9.30
CA SER A 122 -17.70 -10.08 -9.46
C SER A 122 -17.50 -8.96 -8.43
N VAL A 123 -16.71 -9.22 -7.39
CA VAL A 123 -16.25 -8.20 -6.45
C VAL A 123 -14.94 -7.63 -6.95
N LYS A 124 -14.93 -6.31 -7.12
CA LYS A 124 -13.78 -5.58 -7.65
C LYS A 124 -13.04 -4.87 -6.53
N LYS A 125 -11.75 -4.64 -6.74
CA LYS A 125 -10.89 -3.87 -5.84
C LYS A 125 -10.80 -2.45 -6.39
N HIS A 126 -10.91 -1.43 -5.56
CA HIS A 126 -11.02 -0.04 -5.99
C HIS A 126 -10.04 0.84 -5.22
N HIS A 127 -9.52 1.86 -5.89
CA HIS A 127 -8.79 2.97 -5.29
C HIS A 127 -9.64 4.23 -5.41
N LEU A 128 -10.14 4.74 -4.28
CA LEU A 128 -10.90 5.99 -4.24
C LEU A 128 -10.08 7.09 -3.56
N VAL A 129 -10.30 8.32 -3.98
CA VAL A 129 -10.05 9.53 -3.19
C VAL A 129 -11.39 10.06 -2.73
N ILE A 130 -11.52 10.24 -1.43
CA ILE A 130 -12.64 10.91 -0.78
C ILE A 130 -12.07 12.15 -0.10
N SER A 131 -12.37 13.33 -0.62
CA SER A 131 -11.81 14.59 -0.15
C SER A 131 -12.94 15.49 0.35
N PRO A 132 -12.92 15.92 1.62
CA PRO A 132 -13.81 16.99 2.08
C PRO A 132 -13.44 18.33 1.40
N PRO A 133 -14.37 19.31 1.41
CA PRO A 133 -14.07 20.66 0.95
C PRO A 133 -13.05 21.35 1.87
N GLU A 134 -12.35 22.37 1.35
CA GLU A 134 -11.28 23.07 2.08
C GLU A 134 -11.76 23.76 3.37
N ASP A 135 -13.05 24.12 3.43
CA ASP A 135 -13.71 24.74 4.57
C ASP A 135 -14.43 23.74 5.49
N TRP A 136 -14.13 22.44 5.36
CA TRP A 136 -14.64 21.41 6.25
C TRP A 136 -14.11 21.58 7.69
N VAL A 137 -14.93 22.24 8.52
CA VAL A 137 -14.67 22.48 9.94
C VAL A 137 -15.77 21.81 10.75
N LEU A 138 -15.38 20.97 11.70
CA LEU A 138 -16.33 20.23 12.53
C LEU A 138 -16.39 20.78 13.96
N GLU A 139 -17.56 20.67 14.61
CA GLU A 139 -17.75 20.85 16.06
C GLU A 139 -17.40 19.56 16.85
N ALA A 140 -16.26 18.95 16.57
CA ALA A 140 -15.77 17.74 17.26
C ALA A 140 -14.54 18.03 18.13
N SER A 141 -14.30 17.21 19.17
CA SER A 141 -13.01 17.25 19.89
C SER A 141 -11.86 16.67 19.06
N ASP A 142 -12.19 15.74 18.17
CA ASP A 142 -11.27 15.16 17.19
C ASP A 142 -11.93 15.20 15.79
N PRO A 143 -11.72 16.30 15.02
CA PRO A 143 -12.27 16.44 13.67
C PRO A 143 -11.81 15.33 12.71
N LEU A 144 -10.61 14.80 12.89
CA LEU A 144 -10.09 13.72 12.04
C LEU A 144 -10.86 12.42 12.29
N ASP A 145 -11.01 12.04 13.56
CA ASP A 145 -11.78 10.87 13.96
C ASP A 145 -13.22 10.93 13.45
N LYS A 146 -13.87 12.08 13.63
CA LYS A 146 -15.24 12.30 13.14
C LYS A 146 -15.34 12.26 11.62
N THR A 147 -14.33 12.72 10.91
CA THR A 147 -14.30 12.66 9.44
C THR A 147 -14.07 11.23 8.96
N PHE A 148 -13.26 10.42 9.66
CA PHE A 148 -13.14 8.99 9.39
C PHE A 148 -14.49 8.25 9.53
N ASP A 149 -15.33 8.64 10.50
CA ASP A 149 -16.69 8.08 10.61
C ASP A 149 -17.51 8.37 9.35
N VAL A 150 -17.50 9.62 8.87
CA VAL A 150 -18.22 10.02 7.64
C VAL A 150 -17.73 9.21 6.45
N VAL A 151 -16.40 9.07 6.28
CA VAL A 151 -15.83 8.24 5.21
C VAL A 151 -16.22 6.77 5.35
N GLY A 152 -16.37 6.28 6.58
CA GLY A 152 -16.90 4.93 6.84
C GLY A 152 -18.37 4.77 6.46
N GLU A 153 -19.22 5.72 6.80
CA GLU A 153 -20.62 5.69 6.39
C GLU A 153 -20.76 5.75 4.86
N ILE A 154 -19.92 6.54 4.18
CA ILE A 154 -19.84 6.53 2.71
C ILE A 154 -19.45 5.14 2.21
N MET A 155 -18.43 4.49 2.79
CA MET A 155 -18.04 3.13 2.39
C MET A 155 -19.15 2.10 2.61
N ASP A 156 -19.89 2.18 3.72
CA ASP A 156 -21.03 1.31 4.01
C ASP A 156 -22.11 1.44 2.92
N LEU A 157 -22.46 2.68 2.52
CA LEU A 157 -23.41 2.95 1.44
C LEU A 157 -22.93 2.46 0.06
N LEU A 158 -21.61 2.39 -0.13
CA LEU A 158 -20.98 1.82 -1.33
C LEU A 158 -20.76 0.31 -1.25
N ASN A 159 -21.26 -0.34 -0.20
CA ASN A 159 -21.04 -1.75 0.10
C ASN A 159 -19.55 -2.14 0.00
N MET A 160 -18.69 -1.29 0.56
CA MET A 160 -17.24 -1.41 0.44
C MET A 160 -16.60 -1.84 1.75
N GLU A 161 -15.73 -2.84 1.68
CA GLU A 161 -14.86 -3.25 2.79
C GLU A 161 -13.39 -3.01 2.45
N GLY A 162 -12.57 -2.55 3.40
CA GLY A 162 -11.18 -2.21 3.07
C GLY A 162 -10.49 -1.31 4.09
N LEU A 163 -9.61 -0.46 3.60
CA LEU A 163 -8.79 0.48 4.38
C LEU A 163 -9.00 1.91 3.90
N ARG A 164 -9.01 2.84 4.84
CA ARG A 164 -8.97 4.29 4.59
C ARG A 164 -7.68 4.87 5.12
N TYR A 165 -6.93 5.56 4.29
CA TYR A 165 -5.67 6.22 4.61
C TYR A 165 -5.89 7.73 4.62
N TYR A 166 -5.60 8.39 5.74
CA TYR A 166 -5.68 9.84 5.86
C TYR A 166 -4.38 10.49 5.41
N HIS A 167 -4.50 11.41 4.45
CA HIS A 167 -3.39 12.22 3.96
C HIS A 167 -3.68 13.68 4.27
N GLY A 168 -2.78 14.31 5.02
CA GLY A 168 -2.91 15.70 5.45
C GLY A 168 -2.31 16.73 4.49
N TRP A 169 -1.49 16.27 3.54
CA TRP A 169 -0.69 17.13 2.67
C TRP A 169 -0.99 16.84 1.20
N ARG A 170 -0.95 17.90 0.38
CA ARG A 170 -0.95 17.83 -1.09
C ARG A 170 0.15 18.73 -1.63
N GLY A 171 0.65 18.43 -2.82
CA GLY A 171 1.52 19.29 -3.61
C GLY A 171 0.84 20.61 -3.93
N ARG A 172 1.59 21.69 -3.77
CA ARG A 172 1.18 23.06 -4.06
C ARG A 172 0.89 23.29 -5.54
N ASN A 173 1.59 22.56 -6.42
CA ASN A 173 1.61 22.82 -7.86
C ASN A 173 0.69 21.89 -8.68
N GLY A 174 -0.21 21.14 -8.02
CA GLY A 174 -1.15 20.25 -8.70
C GLY A 174 -0.82 18.77 -8.44
N ASP A 175 -1.05 17.95 -9.47
CA ASP A 175 -1.07 16.48 -9.37
C ASP A 175 0.20 15.90 -8.73
N ASP A 176 0.01 15.06 -7.72
CA ASP A 176 1.05 14.41 -6.93
C ASP A 176 1.33 12.98 -7.38
N LEU A 177 0.73 12.53 -8.48
CA LEU A 177 1.09 11.27 -9.12
C LEU A 177 2.62 11.23 -9.34
N ASP A 178 3.25 10.18 -8.82
CA ASP A 178 4.70 9.93 -8.82
C ASP A 178 5.60 10.98 -8.15
N ALA A 179 5.05 12.09 -7.64
CA ALA A 179 5.85 13.13 -6.99
C ALA A 179 6.36 12.69 -5.61
N TRP A 180 5.60 11.85 -4.90
CA TRP A 180 5.90 11.49 -3.51
C TRP A 180 7.22 10.75 -3.33
N LYS A 181 7.59 9.80 -4.20
CA LYS A 181 8.89 9.10 -4.13
C LYS A 181 10.11 10.02 -4.28
N ASN A 182 9.92 11.20 -4.87
CA ASN A 182 10.98 12.21 -5.03
C ASN A 182 11.01 13.20 -3.86
N ARG A 183 9.95 13.24 -3.06
CA ARG A 183 9.84 14.07 -1.84
C ARG A 183 10.25 13.28 -0.61
N LEU A 184 9.80 12.03 -0.53
CA LEU A 184 9.98 11.11 0.59
C LEU A 184 11.11 10.15 0.27
N PHE A 185 11.87 9.75 1.28
CA PHE A 185 12.92 8.72 1.17
C PHE A 185 14.10 9.09 0.25
N ALA A 186 14.13 10.30 -0.29
CA ALA A 186 15.19 10.81 -1.17
C ALA A 186 16.31 11.57 -0.42
N GLY A 187 16.46 11.35 0.89
CA GLY A 187 17.44 12.07 1.73
C GLY A 187 17.19 13.57 1.89
N ARG A 188 15.93 14.01 1.68
CA ARG A 188 15.51 15.42 1.75
C ARG A 188 15.02 15.76 3.15
N GLY A 189 15.21 17.02 3.57
CA GLY A 189 14.71 17.50 4.87
C GLY A 189 13.29 18.06 4.77
N PHE A 190 12.46 17.87 5.81
CA PHE A 190 11.09 18.39 5.78
C PHE A 190 11.04 19.92 5.80
N GLU A 191 11.48 20.55 6.89
CA GLU A 191 11.26 21.99 7.14
C GLU A 191 11.97 22.91 6.14
N ASN A 192 13.15 22.52 5.66
CA ASN A 192 13.99 23.37 4.81
C ASN A 192 13.84 23.10 3.31
N ASP A 193 13.02 22.13 2.92
CA ASP A 193 12.91 21.68 1.53
C ASP A 193 11.48 21.25 1.20
N VAL A 194 11.10 20.02 1.55
CA VAL A 194 9.83 19.40 1.12
C VAL A 194 8.61 20.20 1.59
N ARG A 195 8.65 20.78 2.79
CA ARG A 195 7.54 21.56 3.35
C ARG A 195 7.08 22.70 2.44
N HIS A 196 7.98 23.32 1.67
CA HIS A 196 7.64 24.46 0.80
C HIS A 196 6.85 24.04 -0.44
N GLU A 197 7.00 22.79 -0.87
CA GLU A 197 6.25 22.20 -1.97
C GLU A 197 4.83 21.80 -1.59
N LEU A 198 4.51 21.79 -0.30
CA LEU A 198 3.25 21.24 0.20
C LEU A 198 2.29 22.31 0.74
N ILE A 199 1.01 22.01 0.63
CA ILE A 199 -0.10 22.71 1.28
C ILE A 199 -0.89 21.71 2.15
N PRO A 200 -1.39 22.13 3.33
CA PRO A 200 -2.37 21.33 4.06
C PRO A 200 -3.61 21.14 3.19
N SER A 201 -3.99 19.90 2.94
CA SER A 201 -5.17 19.55 2.13
C SER A 201 -5.58 18.13 2.51
N ALA A 202 -6.51 18.05 3.45
CA ALA A 202 -7.00 16.80 4.00
C ALA A 202 -7.77 16.02 2.93
N HIS A 203 -7.38 14.77 2.71
CA HIS A 203 -8.10 13.83 1.86
C HIS A 203 -7.86 12.39 2.32
N PHE A 204 -8.71 11.48 1.88
CA PHE A 204 -8.65 10.07 2.23
C PHE A 204 -8.48 9.25 0.98
N HIS A 205 -7.47 8.40 0.93
CA HIS A 205 -7.44 7.32 -0.04
C HIS A 205 -8.12 6.09 0.54
N VAL A 206 -8.96 5.44 -0.25
CA VAL A 206 -9.63 4.21 0.14
C VAL A 206 -9.20 3.11 -0.80
N ILE A 207 -8.64 2.04 -0.24
CA ILE A 207 -8.39 0.79 -0.97
C ILE A 207 -9.36 -0.25 -0.43
N GLY A 208 -10.33 -0.66 -1.24
CA GLY A 208 -11.39 -1.55 -0.78
C GLY A 208 -12.02 -2.40 -1.86
N CYS A 209 -12.79 -3.38 -1.41
CA CYS A 209 -13.52 -4.35 -2.20
C CYS A 209 -15.00 -3.98 -2.23
N SER A 210 -15.59 -3.87 -3.41
CA SER A 210 -17.03 -3.70 -3.59
C SER A 210 -17.45 -4.27 -4.95
N PRO A 211 -18.65 -4.87 -5.09
CA PRO A 211 -19.19 -5.27 -6.39
C PRO A 211 -19.21 -4.12 -7.39
N PHE A 212 -19.60 -2.93 -6.91
CA PHE A 212 -19.74 -1.74 -7.74
C PHE A 212 -19.53 -0.46 -6.92
N VAL A 213 -18.80 0.49 -7.51
CA VAL A 213 -18.73 1.86 -7.00
C VAL A 213 -19.37 2.76 -8.04
N PRO A 214 -20.43 3.52 -7.72
CA PRO A 214 -21.02 4.46 -8.63
C PRO A 214 -20.05 5.63 -8.88
N GLY A 215 -20.10 6.15 -10.09
CA GLY A 215 -19.44 7.40 -10.47
C GLY A 215 -20.37 8.18 -11.38
N GLY A 216 -19.88 9.29 -11.94
CA GLY A 216 -20.69 10.08 -12.86
C GLY A 216 -21.69 10.95 -12.11
N GLU A 217 -22.99 10.74 -12.34
CA GLU A 217 -24.05 11.63 -11.84
C GLU A 217 -24.10 11.69 -10.30
N VAL A 218 -24.08 10.53 -9.62
CA VAL A 218 -24.08 10.45 -8.14
C VAL A 218 -22.94 11.28 -7.56
N THR A 219 -21.69 11.00 -7.95
CA THR A 219 -20.51 11.67 -7.37
C THR A 219 -20.44 13.16 -7.75
N LYS A 220 -20.93 13.54 -8.93
CA LYS A 220 -21.00 14.95 -9.34
C LYS A 220 -22.01 15.72 -8.51
N GLN A 221 -23.19 15.15 -8.26
CA GLN A 221 -24.21 15.80 -7.45
C GLN A 221 -23.72 16.00 -6.01
N ILE A 222 -23.06 14.99 -5.42
CA ILE A 222 -22.42 15.14 -4.10
C ILE A 222 -21.39 16.28 -4.09
N GLU A 223 -20.52 16.36 -5.09
CA GLU A 223 -19.52 17.43 -5.20
C GLU A 223 -20.17 18.80 -5.38
N GLU A 224 -21.20 18.92 -6.23
CA GLU A 224 -21.92 20.17 -6.48
C GLU A 224 -22.69 20.66 -5.24
N GLU A 225 -23.27 19.76 -4.45
CA GLU A 225 -24.08 20.11 -3.29
C GLU A 225 -23.26 20.34 -2.01
N THR A 226 -22.17 19.60 -1.83
CA THR A 226 -21.42 19.58 -0.55
C THR A 226 -19.96 19.99 -0.66
N GLY A 227 -19.43 20.08 -1.89
CA GLY A 227 -17.99 20.25 -2.13
C GLY A 227 -17.15 19.01 -1.83
N TRP A 228 -17.74 17.89 -1.39
CA TRP A 228 -17.03 16.64 -1.22
C TRP A 228 -16.73 15.98 -2.56
N LEU A 229 -15.47 15.68 -2.79
CA LEU A 229 -15.02 14.93 -3.96
C LEU A 229 -14.96 13.44 -3.63
N ILE A 230 -15.70 12.63 -4.37
CA ILE A 230 -15.60 11.16 -4.36
C ILE A 230 -15.19 10.72 -5.76
N LYS A 231 -13.95 10.28 -5.93
CA LYS A 231 -13.38 9.96 -7.25
C LYS A 231 -12.60 8.66 -7.22
N ARG A 232 -12.75 7.84 -8.27
CA ARG A 232 -11.84 6.72 -8.52
C ARG A 232 -10.50 7.23 -9.04
N VAL A 233 -9.41 6.76 -8.43
CA VAL A 233 -8.06 6.99 -8.93
C VAL A 233 -7.74 5.90 -9.95
N THR A 234 -7.21 6.30 -11.10
CA THR A 234 -6.78 5.37 -12.15
C THR A 234 -5.40 5.74 -12.63
N GLU A 235 -4.64 4.72 -13.04
CA GLU A 235 -3.33 4.88 -13.65
C GLU A 235 -3.39 5.78 -14.90
N GLY A 236 -2.40 6.67 -15.04
CA GLY A 236 -2.16 7.44 -16.27
C GLY A 236 -2.87 8.79 -16.41
N GLY A 237 -3.58 9.28 -15.39
CA GLY A 237 -4.15 10.64 -15.35
C GLY A 237 -5.16 10.99 -16.46
N ASP A 238 -5.42 10.07 -17.38
CA ASP A 238 -6.39 10.25 -18.46
C ASP A 238 -7.80 10.18 -17.87
N GLU A 239 -8.49 11.32 -17.86
CA GLU A 239 -9.86 11.41 -17.39
C GLU A 239 -10.81 10.47 -18.17
N SER A 240 -10.45 10.05 -19.39
CA SER A 240 -11.21 9.06 -20.16
C SER A 240 -11.03 7.62 -19.65
N ALA A 241 -9.99 7.35 -18.85
CA ALA A 241 -9.72 6.07 -18.20
C ALA A 241 -10.17 6.01 -16.73
N SER A 242 -10.67 7.12 -16.17
CA SER A 242 -10.96 7.41 -14.73
C SER A 242 -11.95 6.52 -13.97
N ASN A 243 -12.25 5.31 -14.44
CA ASN A 243 -13.26 4.43 -13.84
C ASN A 243 -12.84 2.97 -13.73
N LYS A 244 -11.54 2.69 -13.63
CA LYS A 244 -11.04 1.32 -13.54
C LYS A 244 -10.83 0.90 -12.09
N SER A 245 -11.33 -0.29 -11.78
CA SER A 245 -10.93 -1.06 -10.61
C SER A 245 -9.48 -1.51 -10.74
N LEU A 246 -8.88 -1.99 -9.65
CA LEU A 246 -7.55 -2.58 -9.58
C LEU A 246 -7.66 -4.08 -9.95
N PRO A 247 -7.33 -4.50 -11.18
CA PRO A 247 -7.62 -5.85 -11.65
C PRO A 247 -6.73 -6.92 -11.00
N THR A 248 -5.47 -6.60 -10.72
CA THR A 248 -4.47 -7.57 -10.21
C THR A 248 -4.14 -7.35 -8.74
N MET A 249 -3.24 -8.17 -8.20
CA MET A 249 -2.71 -7.96 -6.85
C MET A 249 -1.60 -6.91 -6.87
N GLU A 250 -0.86 -6.82 -7.97
CA GLU A 250 0.16 -5.82 -8.23
C GLU A 250 -0.43 -4.41 -8.25
N ASP A 251 -1.56 -4.19 -8.93
CA ASP A 251 -2.22 -2.87 -8.94
C ASP A 251 -2.68 -2.45 -7.53
N VAL A 252 -3.10 -3.42 -6.72
CA VAL A 252 -3.47 -3.19 -5.31
C VAL A 252 -2.23 -2.88 -4.49
N ALA A 253 -1.13 -3.59 -4.72
CA ALA A 253 0.12 -3.36 -4.05
C ALA A 253 0.66 -1.95 -4.35
N GLU A 254 0.66 -1.53 -5.61
CA GLU A 254 1.06 -0.17 -6.02
C GLU A 254 0.19 0.90 -5.37
N ALA A 255 -1.13 0.71 -5.35
CA ALA A 255 -2.03 1.67 -4.73
C ALA A 255 -1.83 1.72 -3.20
N VAL A 256 -1.62 0.58 -2.55
CA VAL A 256 -1.41 0.49 -1.09
C VAL A 256 -0.06 1.09 -0.69
N THR A 257 1.03 0.75 -1.37
CA THR A 257 2.36 1.34 -1.09
C THR A 257 2.37 2.83 -1.39
N TYR A 258 1.70 3.26 -2.46
CA TYR A 258 1.50 4.69 -2.73
C TYR A 258 0.80 5.36 -1.54
N CYS A 259 -0.34 4.83 -1.05
CA CYS A 259 -1.06 5.44 0.07
C CYS A 259 -0.25 5.44 1.37
N LEU A 260 0.41 4.33 1.72
CA LEU A 260 1.21 4.24 2.93
C LEU A 260 2.40 5.20 2.92
N SER A 261 3.04 5.40 1.77
CA SER A 261 4.24 6.23 1.64
C SER A 261 4.09 7.64 2.21
N HIS A 262 2.88 8.21 2.13
CA HIS A 262 2.56 9.56 2.61
C HIS A 262 1.33 9.58 3.52
N THR A 263 0.99 8.44 4.12
CA THR A 263 -0.03 8.40 5.17
C THR A 263 0.40 9.25 6.35
N ALA A 264 -0.50 10.11 6.83
CA ALA A 264 -0.18 11.04 7.89
C ALA A 264 0.17 10.30 9.20
N ILE A 265 1.21 10.75 9.91
CA ILE A 265 1.74 10.11 11.11
C ILE A 265 1.44 10.98 12.33
N LYS A 266 0.67 10.45 13.28
CA LYS A 266 0.44 11.08 14.58
C LYS A 266 1.53 10.64 15.55
N MET A 267 2.37 11.58 15.96
CA MET A 267 3.39 11.37 16.99
C MET A 267 2.76 11.39 18.38
N VAL A 268 3.11 10.43 19.23
CA VAL A 268 2.66 10.32 20.63
C VAL A 268 3.85 10.60 21.55
N GLU A 269 3.59 11.17 22.73
CA GLU A 269 4.64 11.65 23.67
C GLU A 269 5.67 10.59 24.09
N ASP A 270 5.33 9.30 24.04
CA ASP A 270 6.21 8.19 24.40
C ASP A 270 7.15 7.72 23.27
N GLY A 271 7.24 8.48 22.17
CA GLY A 271 8.03 8.10 20.99
C GLY A 271 7.37 7.00 20.12
N ASN A 272 6.12 6.65 20.44
CA ASN A 272 5.28 5.85 19.56
C ASN A 272 4.68 6.75 18.48
N ASN A 273 4.52 6.19 17.29
CA ASN A 273 3.85 6.85 16.21
C ASN A 273 2.65 6.02 15.74
N ASN A 274 1.65 6.71 15.17
CA ASN A 274 0.45 6.05 14.69
C ASN A 274 0.16 6.57 13.28
N ALA A 275 0.35 5.70 12.29
CA ALA A 275 -0.07 5.97 10.93
C ALA A 275 -1.58 6.05 10.85
N GLN A 276 -2.10 7.16 10.33
CA GLN A 276 -3.52 7.43 10.27
C GLN A 276 -4.17 6.68 9.10
N TYR A 277 -4.29 5.37 9.22
CA TYR A 277 -5.19 4.58 8.42
C TYR A 277 -6.13 3.79 9.32
N ARG A 278 -7.30 3.42 8.80
CA ARG A 278 -8.30 2.65 9.55
C ARG A 278 -8.93 1.56 8.70
N PRO A 279 -9.02 0.33 9.22
CA PRO A 279 -9.81 -0.71 8.60
C PRO A 279 -11.30 -0.40 8.63
N HIS A 280 -12.04 -1.04 7.72
CA HIS A 280 -13.48 -0.93 7.60
C HIS A 280 -14.10 -2.20 7.04
N GLY A 281 -15.33 -2.47 7.47
CA GLY A 281 -16.10 -3.60 7.00
C GLY A 281 -16.08 -4.77 7.98
N GLN A 282 -17.19 -5.51 8.00
CA GLN A 282 -17.39 -6.60 8.94
C GLN A 282 -16.39 -7.74 8.72
N LEU A 283 -16.10 -8.10 7.46
CA LEU A 283 -15.10 -9.12 7.14
C LEU A 283 -13.71 -8.68 7.54
N TRP A 284 -13.39 -7.40 7.38
CA TRP A 284 -12.08 -6.89 7.78
C TRP A 284 -11.79 -7.17 9.26
N HIS A 285 -12.74 -6.85 10.14
CA HIS A 285 -12.61 -7.03 11.58
C HIS A 285 -12.84 -8.46 12.08
N ASN A 286 -13.32 -9.37 11.22
CA ASN A 286 -13.64 -10.74 11.62
C ASN A 286 -12.45 -11.68 11.39
N HIS A 287 -11.50 -11.68 12.33
CA HIS A 287 -10.30 -12.53 12.28
C HIS A 287 -10.64 -14.03 12.30
N ASP A 288 -11.70 -14.44 13.00
CA ASP A 288 -12.14 -15.83 13.07
C ASP A 288 -12.68 -16.36 11.74
N ARG A 289 -13.20 -15.48 10.88
CA ARG A 289 -13.80 -15.87 9.59
C ARG A 289 -12.91 -15.60 8.38
N VAL A 290 -11.93 -14.72 8.51
CA VAL A 290 -11.05 -14.35 7.40
C VAL A 290 -9.62 -14.79 7.75
N THR A 291 -9.27 -15.98 7.29
CA THR A 291 -7.90 -16.50 7.34
C THR A 291 -7.22 -16.22 6.01
N VAL A 292 -6.11 -15.46 6.05
CA VAL A 292 -5.26 -15.25 4.88
C VAL A 292 -4.32 -16.44 4.76
N TYR A 293 -4.43 -17.20 3.67
CA TYR A 293 -3.59 -18.38 3.44
C TYR A 293 -2.17 -17.99 3.06
N ASP A 294 -1.20 -18.87 3.35
CA ASP A 294 0.22 -18.60 3.10
C ASP A 294 0.58 -18.41 1.62
N HIS A 295 -0.17 -19.02 0.69
CA HIS A 295 0.02 -18.76 -0.74
C HIS A 295 -0.38 -17.32 -1.11
N THR A 296 -1.51 -16.83 -0.58
CA THR A 296 -1.96 -15.45 -0.80
C THR A 296 -1.01 -14.43 -0.16
N ARG A 297 -0.45 -14.75 1.02
CA ARG A 297 0.59 -13.92 1.64
C ARG A 297 1.84 -13.83 0.77
N ARG A 298 2.30 -14.95 0.21
CA ARG A 298 3.47 -14.99 -0.69
C ARG A 298 3.23 -14.22 -1.99
N GLU A 299 2.04 -14.35 -2.58
CA GLU A 299 1.66 -13.54 -3.75
C GLU A 299 1.66 -12.04 -3.42
N ALA A 300 1.13 -11.66 -2.25
CA ALA A 300 1.11 -10.26 -1.81
C ALA A 300 2.52 -9.72 -1.53
N GLU A 301 3.36 -10.50 -0.86
CA GLU A 301 4.78 -10.18 -0.65
C GLU A 301 5.50 -9.95 -1.98
N TYR A 302 5.30 -10.84 -2.95
CA TYR A 302 5.88 -10.69 -4.27
C TYR A 302 5.39 -9.41 -4.97
N ALA A 303 4.08 -9.15 -4.94
CA ALA A 303 3.45 -7.98 -5.56
C ALA A 303 3.94 -6.67 -4.94
N VAL A 304 3.97 -6.56 -3.60
CA VAL A 304 4.46 -5.38 -2.89
C VAL A 304 5.93 -5.10 -3.18
N ARG A 305 6.78 -6.14 -3.13
CA ARG A 305 8.22 -5.97 -3.43
C ARG A 305 8.50 -5.69 -4.91
N LYS A 306 7.52 -5.94 -5.79
CA LYS A 306 7.58 -5.55 -7.20
C LYS A 306 7.18 -4.07 -7.37
N ALA A 307 6.15 -3.63 -6.66
CA ALA A 307 5.66 -2.24 -6.68
C ALA A 307 6.62 -1.25 -6.00
N ALA A 308 7.22 -1.65 -4.88
CA ALA A 308 7.96 -0.76 -3.99
C ALA A 308 9.07 0.07 -4.64
N PRO A 309 9.92 -0.45 -5.53
CA PRO A 309 10.93 0.38 -6.22
C PRO A 309 10.29 1.55 -6.99
N THR A 310 9.17 1.29 -7.67
CA THR A 310 8.47 2.29 -8.48
C THR A 310 7.75 3.31 -7.61
N THR A 311 7.11 2.88 -6.53
CA THR A 311 6.27 3.74 -5.68
C THR A 311 7.04 4.45 -4.58
N LEU A 312 8.11 3.84 -4.05
CA LEU A 312 8.87 4.33 -2.90
C LEU A 312 10.28 4.82 -3.27
N GLY A 313 10.75 4.57 -4.50
CA GLY A 313 12.11 4.94 -4.92
C GLY A 313 13.22 4.10 -4.27
N VAL A 314 12.87 2.95 -3.68
CA VAL A 314 13.85 2.06 -3.06
C VAL A 314 14.62 1.24 -4.10
N ASN A 315 15.88 0.98 -3.81
CA ASN A 315 16.69 0.13 -4.68
C ASN A 315 16.16 -1.31 -4.68
N ARG A 316 15.86 -1.87 -5.86
CA ARG A 316 15.38 -3.24 -6.04
C ARG A 316 16.32 -4.28 -5.41
N ASN A 317 17.64 -4.04 -5.45
CA ASN A 317 18.64 -4.94 -4.86
C ASN A 317 18.56 -5.02 -3.34
N ASN A 318 17.92 -4.03 -2.69
CA ASN A 318 17.68 -4.05 -1.25
C ASN A 318 16.43 -4.86 -0.87
N LEU A 319 15.65 -5.34 -1.85
CA LEU A 319 14.40 -6.06 -1.59
C LEU A 319 14.43 -7.53 -2.04
N ARG A 320 15.41 -7.89 -2.87
CA ARG A 320 15.44 -9.18 -3.57
C ARG A 320 16.83 -9.78 -3.62
N CYS A 321 16.86 -11.10 -3.67
CA CYS A 321 18.08 -11.88 -3.80
C CYS A 321 18.69 -11.72 -5.20
N GLY A 322 19.93 -11.26 -5.26
CA GLY A 322 20.73 -11.20 -6.48
C GLY A 322 21.61 -12.42 -6.72
N THR A 323 21.51 -13.47 -5.89
CA THR A 323 22.38 -14.64 -5.99
C THR A 323 22.06 -15.44 -7.26
N PRO A 324 23.06 -15.72 -8.12
CA PRO A 324 22.90 -16.58 -9.29
C PRO A 324 22.48 -17.99 -8.86
N LEU A 325 21.53 -18.60 -9.58
CA LEU A 325 21.18 -20.01 -9.37
C LEU A 325 21.95 -20.91 -10.35
N PRO A 326 22.33 -22.13 -9.96
CA PRO A 326 22.86 -23.12 -10.89
C PRO A 326 21.87 -23.37 -12.04
N SER A 327 22.38 -23.58 -13.26
CA SER A 327 21.58 -23.80 -14.48
C SER A 327 20.55 -24.93 -14.38
N ASP A 328 20.79 -25.87 -13.47
CA ASP A 328 20.03 -27.12 -13.32
C ASP A 328 18.90 -26.98 -12.28
N GLU A 329 18.86 -25.87 -11.54
CA GLU A 329 17.97 -25.59 -10.40
C GLU A 329 17.17 -24.30 -10.62
N GLN A 330 16.66 -24.12 -11.84
CA GLN A 330 15.73 -23.03 -12.09
C GLN A 330 14.42 -23.27 -11.33
N PRO A 331 13.86 -22.23 -10.70
CA PRO A 331 12.61 -22.34 -9.95
C PRO A 331 11.49 -22.90 -10.84
N ASP A 332 10.63 -23.72 -10.24
CA ASP A 332 9.41 -24.24 -10.88
C ASP A 332 8.63 -23.09 -11.54
N GLU A 333 8.37 -23.20 -12.84
CA GLU A 333 7.71 -22.19 -13.70
C GLU A 333 6.31 -21.76 -13.20
N SER A 334 5.78 -22.40 -12.14
CA SER A 334 4.52 -22.05 -11.50
C SER A 334 4.49 -20.63 -10.91
N ILE A 335 5.63 -20.04 -10.57
CA ILE A 335 5.79 -18.61 -10.28
C ILE A 335 6.87 -18.11 -11.22
N ASP A 336 6.54 -17.94 -12.50
CA ASP A 336 7.47 -17.49 -13.55
C ASP A 336 8.07 -16.12 -13.21
N PRO A 337 9.29 -16.03 -12.62
CA PRO A 337 9.92 -14.76 -12.28
C PRO A 337 10.51 -14.09 -13.52
N GLY A 338 10.56 -14.84 -14.65
CA GLY A 338 11.24 -14.53 -15.90
C GLY A 338 10.29 -14.10 -17.03
N LYS A 339 8.97 -14.11 -16.84
CA LYS A 339 8.03 -13.42 -17.75
C LYS A 339 8.13 -11.91 -17.59
N SER A 340 9.18 -11.41 -18.23
CA SER A 340 9.36 -10.11 -18.84
C SER A 340 8.98 -8.93 -17.96
N PHE A 341 9.89 -8.62 -17.04
CA PHE A 341 10.26 -7.24 -16.82
C PHE A 341 10.87 -6.75 -18.14
N ASP A 342 10.09 -6.05 -18.97
CA ASP A 342 10.69 -5.22 -20.00
C ASP A 342 11.42 -4.10 -19.26
N ASP A 343 12.75 -4.11 -19.30
CA ASP A 343 13.66 -3.10 -18.74
C ASP A 343 13.53 -1.72 -19.46
N HIS A 344 12.33 -1.35 -19.90
CA HIS A 344 12.04 -0.09 -20.56
C HIS A 344 11.75 1.07 -19.59
N ALA A 345 11.84 0.84 -18.29
CA ALA A 345 11.84 1.94 -17.33
C ALA A 345 13.25 2.55 -17.24
N ASP A 346 13.43 3.66 -17.96
CA ASP A 346 14.42 4.70 -17.69
C ASP A 346 15.79 4.63 -18.41
N SER A 347 15.75 4.73 -19.74
CA SER A 347 16.80 5.44 -20.49
C SER A 347 16.22 6.69 -21.13
N GLY A 348 15.74 7.62 -20.31
CA GLY A 348 15.34 8.96 -20.74
C GLY A 348 16.55 9.83 -21.11
N ASP A 349 17.24 9.49 -22.19
CA ASP A 349 18.20 10.40 -22.82
C ASP A 349 17.51 11.21 -23.94
N ILE A 350 17.30 12.49 -23.62
CA ILE A 350 16.90 13.54 -24.52
C ILE A 350 18.00 13.80 -25.56
N ASP A 351 17.56 13.98 -26.81
CA ASP A 351 18.20 14.73 -27.91
C ASP A 351 18.93 13.90 -28.99
N SER A 352 18.25 13.60 -30.10
CA SER A 352 18.76 14.00 -31.43
C SER A 352 17.80 13.75 -32.58
N THR A 353 17.82 14.71 -33.49
CA THR A 353 16.99 14.87 -34.66
C THR A 353 17.45 13.99 -35.83
N GLY A 354 16.48 13.35 -36.49
CA GLY A 354 16.47 13.15 -37.94
C GLY A 354 17.22 11.96 -38.54
N GLY A 355 16.45 11.12 -39.26
CA GLY A 355 16.87 10.67 -40.59
C GLY A 355 16.99 9.16 -40.85
N THR A 356 16.14 8.73 -41.79
CA THR A 356 16.35 7.72 -42.85
C THR A 356 16.29 6.22 -42.54
N ASP A 357 15.40 5.59 -43.31
CA ASP A 357 15.17 4.16 -43.48
C ASP A 357 16.44 3.40 -43.90
N ALA A 358 16.75 2.31 -43.20
CA ALA A 358 17.61 1.24 -43.70
C ALA A 358 17.27 -0.09 -43.01
N ASP A 359 16.80 -1.03 -43.82
CA ASP A 359 16.68 -2.46 -43.53
C ASP A 359 18.00 -3.01 -42.96
N THR A 360 17.96 -3.62 -41.78
CA THR A 360 19.07 -4.43 -41.26
C THR A 360 18.52 -5.71 -40.65
N ASP A 361 18.64 -6.80 -41.41
CA ASP A 361 18.54 -8.18 -40.92
C ASP A 361 19.62 -8.40 -39.85
N HIS A 362 19.20 -8.64 -38.61
CA HIS A 362 20.09 -9.08 -37.53
C HIS A 362 19.66 -10.46 -37.03
N ASP A 363 20.37 -11.48 -37.53
CA ASP A 363 20.57 -12.76 -36.87
C ASP A 363 21.21 -12.50 -35.49
N HIS A 364 20.44 -12.68 -34.41
CA HIS A 364 20.95 -12.73 -33.05
C HIS A 364 20.95 -14.18 -32.54
N ASP A 365 21.91 -14.95 -33.02
CA ASP A 365 22.44 -16.13 -32.33
C ASP A 365 23.41 -15.65 -31.24
N HIS A 366 22.90 -15.40 -30.03
CA HIS A 366 23.72 -15.33 -28.83
C HIS A 366 22.95 -15.96 -27.66
N ASP A 367 23.03 -17.29 -27.60
CA ASP A 367 22.82 -18.12 -26.42
C ASP A 367 23.94 -17.80 -25.39
N HIS A 368 23.85 -16.62 -24.78
CA HIS A 368 24.56 -16.35 -23.55
C HIS A 368 23.79 -17.08 -22.46
N GLY A 369 24.42 -18.11 -21.88
CA GLY A 369 23.91 -18.80 -20.69
C GLY A 369 23.87 -17.83 -19.52
N ASP A 370 22.88 -16.94 -19.53
CA ASP A 370 22.61 -15.96 -18.49
C ASP A 370 22.19 -16.74 -17.25
N GLU A 371 23.10 -16.75 -16.26
CA GLU A 371 22.79 -17.24 -14.93
C GLU A 371 21.61 -16.42 -14.39
N SER A 372 20.42 -17.01 -14.35
CA SER A 372 19.22 -16.36 -13.82
C SER A 372 19.41 -16.09 -12.33
N ALA A 373 19.41 -14.81 -11.93
CA ALA A 373 19.40 -14.43 -10.52
C ALA A 373 18.12 -14.91 -9.83
N CYS A 374 18.23 -15.31 -8.55
CA CYS A 374 17.11 -15.88 -7.80
C CYS A 374 15.89 -14.95 -7.68
N ASN A 375 16.10 -13.63 -7.55
CA ASN A 375 15.06 -12.59 -7.50
C ASN A 375 13.97 -12.73 -6.41
N ALA A 376 14.09 -13.71 -5.52
CA ALA A 376 13.14 -13.94 -4.46
C ALA A 376 13.29 -12.91 -3.33
N PRO A 377 12.22 -12.67 -2.54
CA PRO A 377 12.26 -11.79 -1.39
C PRO A 377 13.37 -12.16 -0.40
N ILE A 378 14.01 -11.14 0.17
CA ILE A 378 14.90 -11.30 1.32
C ILE A 378 14.21 -10.88 2.61
N LYS A 379 14.46 -11.64 3.67
CA LYS A 379 13.89 -11.45 5.01
C LYS A 379 15.00 -11.37 6.06
N PRO A 380 14.76 -10.68 7.18
CA PRO A 380 15.75 -10.58 8.24
C PRO A 380 16.03 -11.94 8.89
N ILE A 381 17.27 -12.16 9.36
CA ILE A 381 17.73 -13.47 9.85
C ILE A 381 16.89 -14.05 10.99
N TRP A 382 16.27 -13.22 11.84
CA TRP A 382 15.41 -13.69 12.94
C TRP A 382 14.14 -14.42 12.47
N GLU A 383 13.72 -14.25 11.22
CA GLU A 383 12.59 -14.99 10.64
C GLU A 383 12.99 -16.33 10.02
N ALA A 384 14.28 -16.70 10.04
CA ALA A 384 14.76 -17.90 9.37
C ALA A 384 14.27 -19.21 10.02
N ASP A 385 13.89 -19.19 11.30
CA ASP A 385 13.42 -20.38 12.04
C ASP A 385 12.24 -21.07 11.34
N ASN A 386 11.29 -20.28 10.85
CA ASN A 386 10.10 -20.79 10.15
C ASN A 386 10.50 -21.58 8.89
N GLN A 387 11.51 -21.13 8.15
CA GLN A 387 11.93 -21.79 6.91
C GLN A 387 12.88 -22.95 7.18
N LEU A 388 13.76 -22.81 8.17
CA LEU A 388 14.66 -23.87 8.61
C LEU A 388 13.91 -25.04 9.27
N SER A 389 12.68 -24.80 9.74
CA SER A 389 11.77 -25.84 10.27
C SER A 389 10.96 -26.56 9.19
N ASP A 390 10.95 -26.07 7.94
CA ASP A 390 10.28 -26.71 6.81
C ASP A 390 11.26 -27.64 6.08
N ASP A 391 11.18 -28.94 6.37
CA ASP A 391 12.02 -29.97 5.76
C ASP A 391 11.98 -29.95 4.22
N GLN A 392 10.83 -29.63 3.61
CA GLN A 392 10.70 -29.58 2.14
C GLN A 392 11.46 -28.38 1.58
N TRP A 393 11.34 -27.23 2.24
CA TRP A 393 12.09 -26.03 1.85
C TRP A 393 13.59 -26.25 2.02
N VAL A 394 14.02 -26.82 3.15
CA VAL A 394 15.42 -27.11 3.44
C VAL A 394 16.03 -28.06 2.40
N GLU A 395 15.28 -29.06 1.95
CA GLU A 395 15.73 -29.98 0.89
C GLU A 395 15.81 -29.28 -0.48
N ALA A 396 14.93 -28.30 -0.75
CA ALA A 396 14.87 -27.59 -2.03
C ALA A 396 15.82 -26.39 -2.13
N ALA A 397 16.16 -25.73 -1.03
CA ALA A 397 16.91 -24.48 -1.04
C ALA A 397 18.44 -24.71 -1.16
N VAL A 398 19.00 -24.25 -2.29
CA VAL A 398 20.42 -24.40 -2.68
C VAL A 398 21.42 -24.01 -1.59
N TYR A 399 21.11 -22.97 -0.82
CA TYR A 399 21.95 -22.40 0.23
C TYR A 399 21.35 -22.57 1.63
N ALA A 400 20.50 -23.57 1.87
CA ALA A 400 19.92 -23.84 3.19
C ALA A 400 20.99 -24.02 4.29
N ASP A 401 22.12 -24.66 3.99
CA ASP A 401 23.23 -24.83 4.94
C ASP A 401 24.01 -23.53 5.22
N GLN A 402 23.99 -22.57 4.29
CA GLN A 402 24.52 -21.23 4.54
C GLN A 402 23.60 -20.50 5.50
N LEU A 403 22.28 -20.52 5.25
CA LEU A 403 21.30 -19.92 6.13
C LEU A 403 21.37 -20.51 7.54
N ARG A 404 21.41 -21.83 7.67
CA ARG A 404 21.47 -22.50 8.99
C ARG A 404 22.67 -22.03 9.80
N ARG A 405 23.86 -21.94 9.19
CA ARG A 405 25.07 -21.46 9.88
C ARG A 405 24.97 -19.99 10.29
N ALA A 406 24.44 -19.14 9.41
CA ALA A 406 24.25 -17.73 9.73
C ALA A 406 23.23 -17.53 10.85
N TYR A 407 22.17 -18.35 10.88
CA TYR A 407 21.16 -18.33 11.92
C TYR A 407 21.72 -18.81 13.27
N GLU A 408 22.45 -19.93 13.29
CA GLU A 408 23.13 -20.44 14.48
C GLU A 408 24.16 -19.43 15.04
N GLU A 409 24.89 -18.74 14.16
CA GLU A 409 25.82 -17.69 14.56
C GLU A 409 25.09 -16.51 15.20
N TRP A 410 24.02 -16.03 14.55
CA TRP A 410 23.16 -14.95 15.07
C TRP A 410 22.57 -15.32 16.44
N GLU A 411 22.02 -16.52 16.59
CA GLU A 411 21.50 -17.03 17.87
C GLU A 411 22.59 -17.08 18.95
N SER A 412 23.81 -17.48 18.59
CA SER A 412 24.93 -17.59 19.53
C SER A 412 25.43 -16.26 20.07
N GLN A 413 25.23 -15.16 19.33
CA GLN A 413 25.63 -13.81 19.76
C GLN A 413 24.75 -13.28 20.89
N GLY A 414 23.59 -13.90 21.13
CA GLY A 414 22.72 -13.55 22.26
C GLY A 414 22.09 -12.17 22.15
N ASP A 415 22.06 -11.57 20.96
CA ASP A 415 21.46 -10.26 20.68
C ASP A 415 19.91 -10.33 20.62
N TYR A 416 19.32 -11.16 21.49
CA TYR A 416 17.88 -11.32 21.68
C TYR A 416 17.26 -10.20 22.50
N ASP A 417 18.08 -9.31 23.09
CA ASP A 417 17.61 -8.23 23.97
C ASP A 417 17.16 -6.99 23.19
N ASN A 418 17.45 -6.89 21.89
CA ASN A 418 16.96 -5.84 20.99
C ASN A 418 16.58 -6.37 19.58
N PRO A 419 15.75 -7.42 19.43
CA PRO A 419 15.07 -7.59 18.16
C PRO A 419 14.32 -6.28 17.90
N PRO A 420 14.46 -5.63 16.72
CA PRO A 420 13.62 -4.50 16.41
C PRO A 420 12.17 -4.93 16.68
N PRO A 421 11.35 -4.07 17.31
CA PRO A 421 10.00 -4.44 17.72
C PRO A 421 9.32 -5.10 16.54
N SER A 422 9.06 -6.40 16.65
CA SER A 422 8.41 -7.14 15.57
C SER A 422 7.07 -6.46 15.35
N PRO A 423 6.82 -5.86 14.18
CA PRO A 423 5.56 -5.15 13.94
C PRO A 423 4.35 -6.11 13.90
N ILE A 424 4.61 -7.43 14.00
CA ILE A 424 3.64 -8.51 13.83
C ILE A 424 2.74 -8.70 15.06
N VAL A 425 3.12 -8.25 16.26
CA VAL A 425 2.37 -8.65 17.47
C VAL A 425 1.21 -7.70 17.84
N ASP A 426 1.23 -6.41 17.46
CA ASP A 426 0.26 -5.44 18.00
C ASP A 426 -0.58 -4.66 16.97
N ALA A 427 -0.46 -4.92 15.66
CA ALA A 427 -1.16 -4.12 14.64
C ALA A 427 -2.65 -4.49 14.41
N PHE A 428 -3.18 -5.50 15.11
CA PHE A 428 -4.56 -5.98 14.93
C PHE A 428 -5.33 -6.17 16.26
N GLY A 429 -4.90 -5.47 17.32
CA GLY A 429 -5.65 -5.39 18.59
C GLY A 429 -6.83 -4.43 18.53
#